data_AF-A0A067PH70-F1
#
_entry.id   AF-A0A067PH70-F1
#
_cell.length_a   1.000
_cell.length_b   1.000
_cell.length_c   1.000
_cell.angle_alpha   90.00
_cell.angle_beta   90.00
_cell.angle_gamma   90.00
#
_symmetry.space_group_name_H-M   'P 1'
#
loop_
_entity.id
_entity.type
_entity.pdbx_description
1 polymer ?
#
loop_
_entity_poly.entity_id
_entity_poly.type
_entity_poly.pdbx_seq_one_letter_code
_entity_poly.pdbx_strand_id
1 'polypeptide(L)' 'DGGGVRGLSQLIILRELMDRVKSAAGLATPPLPGEYFDLIGGTGTGGLIALMLGPLRMSVADAIMTYGQMSEQVF' A
#
# COMPACT_ATOMS: atom_id res chain seq x y z
N ASP A 1 -1.59 3.89 11.42
CA ASP A 1 -2.00 2.65 12.10
C ASP A 1 -3.25 2.88 12.92
N GLY A 2 -4.21 1.95 12.79
CA GLY A 2 -5.45 1.95 13.56
C GLY A 2 -6.71 1.58 12.76
N GLY A 3 -6.76 0.37 12.20
CA GLY A 3 -8.00 -0.41 11.90
C GLY A 3 -9.08 0.19 10.97
N GLY A 4 -9.59 -0.64 10.05
CA GLY A 4 -10.76 -0.31 9.21
C GLY A 4 -10.46 0.76 8.15
N VAL A 5 -11.35 1.76 8.02
CA VAL A 5 -11.24 2.87 7.05
C VAL A 5 -9.91 3.65 7.17
N ARG A 6 -9.28 3.65 8.35
CA ARG A 6 -7.97 4.28 8.57
C ARG A 6 -6.81 3.53 7.90
N GLY A 7 -7.00 2.28 7.46
CA GLY A 7 -6.03 1.58 6.61
C GLY A 7 -6.00 2.13 5.18
N LEU A 8 -7.15 2.59 4.66
CA LEU A 8 -7.22 3.24 3.34
C LEU A 8 -6.45 4.57 3.33
N SER A 9 -6.49 5.34 4.42
CA SER A 9 -5.71 6.59 4.47
C SER A 9 -4.20 6.33 4.39
N GLN A 10 -3.70 5.26 5.01
CA GLN A 10 -2.28 4.87 4.90
C GLN A 10 -1.91 4.53 3.45
N LEU A 11 -2.76 3.77 2.76
CA LEU A 11 -2.54 3.41 1.36
C LEU A 11 -2.64 4.64 0.42
N ILE A 12 -3.53 5.59 0.70
CA ILE A 12 -3.63 6.84 -0.07
C ILE A 12 -2.37 7.70 0.11
N ILE A 13 -1.88 7.83 1.34
CA ILE A 13 -0.62 8.54 1.62
C ILE A 13 0.54 7.85 0.91
N LEU A 14 0.60 6.52 0.98
CA LEU A 14 1.64 5.75 0.29
C LEU A 14 1.54 5.90 -1.22
N ARG A 15 0.34 5.97 -1.80
CA ARG A 15 0.16 6.18 -3.25
C ARG A 15 0.77 7.51 -3.70
N GLU A 16 0.44 8.59 -2.99
CA GLU A 16 1.02 9.92 -3.24
C GLU A 16 2.55 9.90 -3.10
N LEU A 17 3.09 9.19 -2.11
CA LEU A 17 4.53 9.03 -1.96
C LEU A 17 5.15 8.33 -3.19
N MET A 18 4.56 7.22 -3.64
CA MET A 18 5.08 6.47 -4.78
C MET A 18 4.94 7.26 -6.10
N ASP A 19 3.91 8.09 -6.25
CA ASP A 19 3.75 9.01 -7.39
C ASP A 19 4.82 10.11 -7.40
N ARG A 20 5.25 10.58 -6.22
CA ARG A 20 6.40 11.49 -6.11
C ARG A 20 7.71 10.80 -6.45
N VAL A 21 7.90 9.57 -6.01
CA VAL A 21 9.07 8.75 -6.39
C VAL A 21 9.13 8.56 -7.90
N LYS A 22 8.01 8.18 -8.53
CA LYS A 22 7.89 8.10 -9.99
C LYS A 22 8.38 9.37 -10.65
N SER A 23 7.88 10.52 -10.21
CA SER A 23 8.18 11.82 -10.80
C SER A 23 9.65 12.20 -10.61
N ALA A 24 10.18 12.00 -9.40
CA ALA A 24 11.58 12.31 -9.08
C ALA A 24 12.59 11.41 -9.80
N ALA A 25 12.25 10.14 -10.03
CA ALA A 25 13.08 9.17 -10.73
C ALA A 25 12.84 9.12 -12.25
N GLY A 26 11.89 9.90 -12.78
CA GLY A 26 11.56 9.92 -14.21
C GLY A 26 10.96 8.61 -14.73
N LEU A 27 10.26 7.86 -13.89
CA LEU A 27 9.69 6.56 -14.24
C LEU A 27 8.35 6.72 -14.99
N ALA A 28 8.05 5.77 -15.88
CA ALA A 28 6.77 5.75 -16.62
C ALA A 28 5.57 5.47 -15.69
N THR A 29 5.78 4.63 -14.67
CA THR A 29 4.76 4.21 -13.70
C THR A 29 5.33 4.28 -12.28
N PRO A 30 4.47 4.38 -11.24
CA PRO A 30 4.91 4.27 -9.87
C PRO A 30 5.56 2.90 -9.65
N PRO A 31 6.75 2.84 -9.04
CA PRO A 31 7.39 1.56 -8.74
C PRO A 31 6.61 0.83 -7.64
N LEU A 32 6.85 -0.47 -7.50
CA LEU A 32 6.25 -1.24 -6.42
C LEU A 32 6.90 -0.85 -5.09
N PRO A 33 6.13 -0.75 -3.98
CA PRO A 33 6.74 -0.47 -2.68
C PRO A 33 7.84 -1.47 -2.30
N GLY A 34 7.67 -2.75 -2.62
CA GLY A 34 8.70 -3.78 -2.39
C GLY A 34 9.98 -3.66 -3.23
N GLU A 35 10.06 -2.71 -4.16
CA GLU A 35 11.30 -2.37 -4.90
C GLU A 35 12.06 -1.19 -4.26
N TYR A 36 11.40 -0.43 -3.39
CA TYR A 36 11.94 0.80 -2.78
C TYR A 36 12.11 0.71 -1.27
N PHE A 37 11.38 -0.18 -0.60
CA PHE A 37 11.49 -0.41 0.83
C PHE A 37 12.12 -1.78 1.10
N ASP A 38 13.29 -1.78 1.75
CA ASP A 38 13.97 -3.01 2.19
C ASP A 38 13.16 -3.78 3.25
N LEU A 39 12.34 -3.05 4.01
CA LEU A 39 11.47 -3.60 5.04
C LEU A 39 10.10 -2.94 4.98
N ILE A 40 9.06 -3.78 4.97
CA ILE A 40 7.67 -3.37 5.10
C ILE A 40 7.09 -4.10 6.31
N GLY A 41 6.60 -3.34 7.28
CA GLY A 41 6.03 -3.87 8.52
C GLY A 41 4.69 -3.21 8.84
N GLY A 42 3.89 -3.90 9.64
CA GLY A 42 2.62 -3.37 10.13
C GLY A 42 1.94 -4.31 11.13
N THR A 43 1.04 -3.75 11.94
CA THR A 43 0.28 -4.49 12.97
C THR A 43 -1.21 -4.36 12.73
N GLY A 44 -1.99 -5.42 13.00
CA GLY A 44 -3.43 -5.44 12.71
C GLY A 44 -3.69 -5.31 11.20
N THR A 45 -4.52 -4.34 10.79
CA THR A 45 -4.78 -4.06 9.37
C THR A 45 -3.53 -3.60 8.61
N GLY A 46 -2.58 -2.97 9.29
CA GLY A 46 -1.28 -2.63 8.71
C GLY A 46 -0.46 -3.88 8.37
N GLY A 47 -0.65 -5.00 9.09
CA GLY A 47 -0.01 -6.28 8.77
C GLY A 47 -0.53 -6.90 7.48
N LEU A 48 -1.85 -6.78 7.22
CA LEU A 48 -2.44 -7.19 5.94
C LEU A 48 -1.87 -6.35 4.79
N ILE A 49 -1.77 -5.03 4.97
CA ILE A 49 -1.15 -4.13 4.00
C ILE A 49 0.33 -4.51 3.76
N ALA A 50 1.07 -4.83 4.81
CA ALA A 50 2.46 -5.26 4.69
C ALA A 50 2.61 -6.54 3.86
N LEU A 51 1.69 -7.51 4.03
CA LEU A 51 1.65 -8.73 3.21
C LEU A 51 1.35 -8.43 1.73
N MET A 52 0.39 -7.55 1.45
CA MET A 52 0.02 -7.13 0.09
C MET A 52 1.19 -6.47 -0.64
N LEU A 53 1.87 -5.53 0.02
CA LEU A 53 2.89 -4.69 -0.63
C LEU A 53 4.27 -5.34 -0.67
N GLY A 54 4.61 -6.15 0.34
CA GLY A 54 5.90 -6.82 0.43
C GLY A 54 5.91 -8.18 -0.28
N PRO A 55 5.53 -9.28 0.40
CA PRO A 55 5.54 -10.62 -0.19
C PRO A 55 4.71 -10.77 -1.48
N LEU A 56 3.49 -10.22 -1.52
CA LEU A 56 2.61 -10.33 -2.69
C LEU A 56 2.94 -9.35 -3.81
N ARG A 57 3.85 -8.40 -3.57
CA ARG A 57 4.36 -7.44 -4.56
C ARG A 57 3.26 -6.68 -5.30
N MET A 58 2.16 -6.36 -4.61
CA MET A 58 1.06 -5.58 -5.20
C MET A 58 1.47 -4.13 -5.41
N SER A 59 0.92 -3.51 -6.46
CA SER A 59 0.97 -2.06 -6.58
C SER A 59 0.15 -1.41 -5.47
N VAL A 60 0.42 -0.14 -5.14
CA VAL A 60 -0.40 0.57 -4.14
C VAL A 60 -1.85 0.69 -4.59
N ALA A 61 -2.10 0.81 -5.90
CA ALA A 61 -3.45 0.86 -6.46
C ALA A 61 -4.22 -0.45 -6.23
N ASP A 62 -3.57 -1.59 -6.50
CA ASP A 62 -4.18 -2.91 -6.28
C ASP A 62 -4.44 -3.14 -4.78
N ALA A 63 -3.48 -2.77 -3.92
CA ALA A 63 -3.65 -2.88 -2.48
C ALA A 63 -4.83 -2.04 -1.96
N ILE A 64 -5.09 -0.85 -2.52
CA ILE A 64 -6.29 -0.04 -2.18
C ILE A 64 -7.56 -0.78 -2.54
N MET A 65 -7.63 -1.34 -3.76
CA MET A 65 -8.82 -2.06 -4.23
C MET A 65 -9.08 -3.31 -3.41
N THR A 66 -8.05 -4.14 -3.20
CA THR A 66 -8.15 -5.37 -2.40
C THR A 66 -8.49 -5.06 -0.95
N TYR A 67 -7.84 -4.07 -0.33
CA TYR A 67 -8.15 -3.69 1.04
C TYR A 67 -9.58 -3.15 1.19
N GLY A 68 -10.06 -2.36 0.21
CA GLY A 68 -11.44 -1.87 0.17
C GLY A 68 -12.45 -3.02 0.17
N GLN A 69 -12.29 -3.97 -0.75
CA GLN A 69 -13.15 -5.16 -0.85
C GLN A 69 -13.13 -6.01 0.42
N MET A 70 -11.95 -6.25 1.00
CA MET A 70 -11.84 -6.99 2.26
C MET A 70 -12.50 -6.22 3.42
N SER A 71 -12.36 -4.89 3.45
CA SER A 71 -12.92 -4.09 4.52
C SER A 71 -14.44 -4.08 4.53
N GLU A 72 -15.09 -4.15 3.37
CA GLU A 72 -16.56 -4.26 3.24
C GLU A 72 -17.11 -5.62 3.67
N GLN A 73 -16.30 -6.68 3.58
CA GLN A 73 -16.70 -8.04 3.94
C GLN A 73 -16.45 -8.37 5.41
N VAL A 74 -15.44 -7.75 6.01
CA VAL A 74 -14.94 -8.10 7.35
C VAL A 74 -15.44 -7.13 8.43
N PHE A 75 -15.74 -5.87 8.07
CA PHE A 75 -16.18 -4.83 9.00
C PHE A 75 -17.57 -4.31 8.63
#